data_AF-A0A857GIU5-F1
#
_entry.id   AF-A0A857GIU5-F1
#
_cell.length_a   1.000
_cell.length_b   1.000
_cell.length_c   1.000
_cell.angle_alpha   90.00
_cell.angle_beta   90.00
_cell.angle_gamma   90.00
#
_symmetry.space_group_name_H-M   'P 1'
#
loop_
_entity.id
_entity.type
_entity.pdbx_description
1 polymer ?
#
loop_
_entity_poly.entity_id
_entity_poly.type
_entity_poly.pdbx_seq_one_letter_code
_entity_poly.pdbx_strand_id
1 'polypeptide(L)'
;MTLALRLGKTLAELAGHQAPMTARELIQWMAFDQLSPISDRRGDVHAAQIATAVYQSQGAKVDFEDVLIDWGGSDTTEGVEDDEALETLFAALAGS
;
A
#
# COMPACT_ATOMS: atom_id res chain seq x y z
N MET A 1 -0.63 -0.20 -5.14
CA MET A 1 0.40 0.22 -6.11
C MET A 1 1.51 1.05 -5.46
N THR A 2 2.08 0.58 -4.34
CA THR A 2 2.94 1.45 -3.53
C THR A 2 4.35 0.88 -3.38
N LEU A 3 4.54 -0.42 -3.68
CA LEU A 3 5.80 -1.11 -3.42
C LEU A 3 6.93 -0.70 -4.37
N ALA A 4 6.68 -0.63 -5.69
CA ALA A 4 7.69 -0.18 -6.67
C ALA A 4 8.17 1.26 -6.37
N LEU A 5 7.22 2.17 -6.12
CA LEU A 5 7.51 3.54 -5.70
C LEU A 5 8.27 3.60 -4.37
N ARG A 6 7.93 2.75 -3.40
CA ARG A 6 8.64 2.63 -2.10
C ARG A 6 10.06 2.07 -2.23
N LEU A 7 10.34 1.27 -3.26
CA LEU A 7 11.69 0.82 -3.64
C LEU A 7 12.48 1.88 -4.43
N GLY A 8 11.88 3.04 -4.72
CA GLY A 8 12.47 4.09 -5.53
C GLY A 8 12.65 3.68 -7.00
N LYS A 9 11.88 2.68 -7.45
CA LYS A 9 11.97 2.10 -8.79
C LYS A 9 10.65 2.24 -9.52
N THR A 10 10.74 2.36 -10.83
CA THR A 10 9.59 2.25 -11.71
C THR A 10 9.15 0.78 -11.81
N LEU A 11 7.89 0.55 -12.19
CA LEU A 11 7.36 -0.80 -12.38
C LEU A 11 8.15 -1.55 -13.49
N ALA A 12 8.62 -0.81 -14.49
CA ALA A 12 9.51 -1.31 -15.55
C ALA A 12 10.89 -1.73 -15.02
N GLU A 13 11.44 -1.04 -14.01
CA GLU A 13 12.70 -1.45 -13.37
C GLU A 13 12.54 -2.65 -12.43
N LEU A 14 11.32 -2.94 -11.99
CA LEU A 14 10.97 -4.10 -11.19
C LEU A 14 10.76 -5.36 -12.04
N ALA A 15 10.14 -5.20 -13.21
CA ALA A 15 9.92 -6.28 -14.17
C ALA A 15 11.10 -6.49 -15.14
N GLY A 16 11.95 -5.48 -15.30
CA GLY A 16 13.03 -5.48 -16.28
C GLY A 16 14.29 -6.23 -15.86
N HIS A 17 15.27 -6.24 -16.77
CA HIS A 17 16.49 -7.06 -16.70
C HIS A 17 17.42 -6.80 -15.50
N GLN A 18 17.29 -5.68 -14.78
CA GLN A 18 18.24 -5.28 -13.74
C GLN A 18 17.93 -5.90 -12.35
N ALA A 19 16.69 -6.35 -12.10
CA ALA A 19 16.29 -7.08 -10.90
C ALA A 19 14.94 -7.80 -11.13
N PRO A 20 14.92 -9.05 -11.64
CA PRO A 20 13.67 -9.74 -11.95
C PRO A 20 12.98 -10.15 -10.64
N MET A 21 12.06 -9.32 -10.19
CA MET A 21 11.09 -9.69 -9.18
C MET A 21 9.95 -10.42 -9.87
N THR A 22 9.69 -11.66 -9.47
CA THR A 22 8.55 -12.42 -10.00
C THR A 22 7.23 -11.79 -9.53
N ALA A 23 6.15 -11.93 -10.31
CA ALA A 23 4.87 -11.35 -9.89
C ALA A 23 4.36 -12.01 -8.60
N ARG A 24 4.65 -13.31 -8.42
CA ARG A 24 4.46 -14.03 -7.15
C ARG A 24 5.19 -13.40 -5.95
N GLU A 25 6.43 -12.96 -6.10
CA GLU A 25 7.14 -12.25 -5.03
C GLU A 25 6.46 -10.91 -4.72
N LEU A 26 5.97 -10.19 -5.74
CA LEU A 26 5.21 -8.95 -5.55
C LEU A 26 3.94 -9.17 -4.74
N ILE A 27 3.20 -10.23 -5.04
CA ILE A 27 2.01 -10.61 -4.30
C ILE A 27 2.36 -10.92 -2.84
N GLN A 28 3.46 -11.65 -2.58
CA GLN A 28 3.92 -11.93 -1.22
C GLN A 28 4.30 -10.65 -0.46
N TRP A 29 4.98 -9.71 -1.12
CA TRP A 29 5.30 -8.42 -0.53
C TRP A 29 4.04 -7.56 -0.25
N MET A 30 3.02 -7.65 -1.10
CA MET A 30 1.72 -7.01 -0.87
C MET A 30 0.97 -7.65 0.32
N ALA A 31 0.95 -8.98 0.40
CA ALA A 31 0.37 -9.70 1.54
C ALA A 31 1.10 -9.37 2.85
N PHE A 32 2.44 -9.22 2.79
CA PHE A 32 3.24 -8.80 3.94
C PHE A 32 2.91 -7.36 4.38
N ASP A 33 2.72 -6.43 3.43
CA ASP A 33 2.29 -5.05 3.71
C ASP A 33 0.88 -5.00 4.33
N GLN A 34 0.00 -5.95 4.00
CA GLN A 34 -1.33 -6.05 4.61
C GLN A 34 -1.27 -6.49 6.09
N LEU A 35 -0.37 -7.43 6.42
CA LEU A 35 -0.20 -7.95 7.78
C LEU A 35 0.58 -7.01 8.70
N SER A 36 1.60 -6.36 8.16
CA SER A 36 2.42 -5.39 8.86
C SER A 36 2.52 -4.17 7.97
N PRO A 37 1.66 -3.14 8.17
CA PRO A 37 1.68 -1.96 7.32
C PRO A 37 3.04 -1.30 7.40
N ILE A 38 3.84 -1.45 6.35
CA ILE A 38 5.14 -0.81 6.23
C ILE A 38 4.86 0.53 5.56
N SER A 39 5.09 1.61 6.31
CA SER A 39 5.04 3.01 5.85
C SER A 39 3.71 3.74 6.16
N ASP A 40 3.10 4.35 5.14
CA ASP A 40 2.14 5.48 5.22
C ASP A 40 1.04 5.30 6.27
N ARG A 41 0.43 4.12 6.31
CA ARG A 41 -0.64 3.82 7.27
C ARG A 41 -0.18 3.94 8.74
N ARG A 42 1.08 3.63 9.06
CA ARG A 42 1.64 3.89 10.41
C ARG A 42 1.81 5.38 10.67
N GLY A 43 2.19 6.14 9.63
CA GLY A 43 2.24 7.60 9.69
C GLY A 43 0.86 8.20 9.93
N ASP A 44 -0.15 7.73 9.19
CA ASP A 44 -1.54 8.16 9.31
C ASP A 44 -2.12 7.84 10.68
N VAL A 45 -1.88 6.63 11.19
CA VAL A 45 -2.29 6.24 12.55
C VAL A 45 -1.65 7.16 13.59
N HIS A 46 -0.36 7.46 13.47
CA HIS A 46 0.33 8.34 14.41
C HIS A 46 -0.18 9.80 14.28
N ALA A 47 -0.39 10.29 13.07
CA ALA A 47 -0.96 11.61 12.83
C ALA A 47 -2.38 11.72 13.40
N ALA A 48 -3.21 10.69 13.22
CA ALA A 48 -4.55 10.60 13.79
C ALA A 48 -4.51 10.56 15.32
N GLN A 49 -3.55 9.87 15.94
CA GLN A 49 -3.37 9.88 17.40
C GLN A 49 -3.04 11.29 17.91
N ILE A 50 -2.11 11.99 17.27
CA ILE A 50 -1.74 13.37 17.63
C ILE A 50 -2.94 14.30 17.45
N ALA A 51 -3.59 14.26 16.29
CA ALA A 51 -4.72 15.13 15.98
C ALA A 51 -5.90 14.88 16.94
N THR A 52 -6.20 13.63 17.25
CA THR A 52 -7.22 13.26 18.25
C THR A 52 -6.89 13.86 19.62
N ALA A 53 -5.65 13.69 20.10
CA ALA A 53 -5.22 14.26 21.37
C ALA A 53 -5.32 15.80 21.40
N VAL A 54 -4.96 16.46 20.29
CA VAL A 54 -5.07 17.92 20.14
C VAL A 54 -6.53 18.37 20.15
N TYR A 55 -7.43 17.69 19.44
CA TYR A 55 -8.86 18.02 19.44
C TYR A 55 -9.48 17.79 20.82
N GLN A 56 -9.16 16.67 21.48
CA GLN A 56 -9.66 16.36 22.81
C GLN A 56 -9.15 17.36 23.87
N SER A 57 -7.90 17.82 23.75
CA SER A 57 -7.35 18.86 24.64
C SER A 57 -8.09 20.21 24.54
N GLN A 58 -8.73 20.49 23.40
CA GLN A 58 -9.55 21.68 23.17
C GLN A 58 -11.02 21.47 23.57
N GLY A 59 -11.36 20.32 24.15
CA GLY A 59 -12.70 19.97 24.60
C GLY A 59 -13.62 19.40 23.51
N ALA A 60 -13.09 19.11 22.32
CA ALA A 60 -13.85 18.43 21.27
C ALA A 60 -13.95 16.93 21.55
N LYS A 61 -15.15 16.35 21.40
CA LYS A 61 -15.38 14.90 21.50
C LYS A 61 -15.21 14.28 20.13
N VAL A 62 -13.97 14.03 19.76
CA VAL A 62 -13.60 13.38 18.49
C VAL A 62 -12.99 12.04 18.84
N ASP A 63 -13.50 10.98 18.21
CA ASP A 63 -12.94 9.64 18.34
C ASP A 63 -11.81 9.44 17.33
N PHE A 64 -10.89 8.54 17.64
CA PHE A 64 -9.71 8.28 16.80
C PHE A 64 -10.09 7.90 15.36
N GLU A 65 -11.16 7.13 15.21
CA GLU A 65 -11.66 6.65 13.91
C GLU A 65 -12.17 7.80 13.02
N ASP A 66 -12.65 8.90 13.61
CA ASP A 66 -13.12 10.08 12.87
C ASP A 66 -11.97 10.86 12.21
N VAL A 67 -10.76 10.72 12.76
CA VAL A 67 -9.56 11.47 12.34
C VAL A 67 -8.63 10.60 11.51
N LEU A 68 -8.84 9.27 11.51
CA LEU A 68 -8.04 8.35 10.73
C LEU A 68 -8.37 8.52 9.24
N ILE A 69 -7.34 8.81 8.45
CA ILE A 69 -7.50 8.95 7.00
C ILE A 69 -7.71 7.57 6.39
N ASP A 70 -8.87 7.38 5.75
CA ASP A 70 -9.14 6.22 4.91
C ASP A 70 -8.80 6.54 3.45
N TRP A 71 -7.61 6.14 3.03
CA TRP A 71 -7.16 6.27 1.65
C TRP A 71 -7.84 5.28 0.68
N GLY A 72 -8.51 4.23 1.19
CA GLY A 72 -9.15 3.21 0.38
C GLY A 72 -10.60 3.55 0.00
N GLY A 73 -11.27 4.36 0.82
CA GLY A 73 -12.73 4.46 0.77
C GLY A 73 -13.38 3.11 1.12
N SER A 74 -14.67 3.12 1.46
CA SER A 74 -15.45 1.93 1.82
C SER A 74 -15.60 0.87 0.70
N ASP A 75 -14.91 1.05 -0.42
CA ASP A 75 -14.86 0.09 -1.51
C ASP A 75 -13.64 -0.80 -1.27
N THR A 76 -13.82 -1.79 -0.41
CA THR A 76 -12.96 -2.98 -0.41
C THR A 76 -13.19 -3.65 -1.76
N THR A 77 -12.49 -3.15 -2.77
CA THR A 77 -12.34 -3.83 -4.04
C THR A 77 -11.76 -5.19 -3.70
N GLU A 78 -12.61 -6.22 -3.79
CA GLU A 78 -12.20 -7.61 -3.80
C GLU A 78 -11.09 -7.70 -4.84
N GLY A 79 -9.85 -7.78 -4.36
CA GLY A 79 -8.69 -7.97 -5.21
C GLY A 79 -8.92 -9.29 -5.92
N VAL A 80 -9.24 -9.22 -7.20
CA VAL A 80 -9.24 -10.39 -8.06
C VAL A 80 -7.80 -10.89 -8.07
N GLU A 81 -7.53 -11.93 -7.29
CA GLU A 81 -6.28 -12.68 -7.26
C GLU A 81 -6.15 -13.46 -8.57
N ASP A 82 -5.87 -12.75 -9.67
CA ASP A 82 -5.54 -13.37 -10.95
C ASP A 82 -4.02 -13.29 -11.15
N ASP A 83 -3.31 -14.16 -10.42
CA ASP A 83 -1.85 -14.30 -10.46
C ASP A 83 -1.36 -14.47 -11.90
N GLU A 84 -2.15 -15.14 -12.75
CA GLU A 84 -1.84 -15.39 -14.15
C GLU A 84 -1.92 -14.11 -15.00
N ALA A 85 -2.90 -13.24 -14.72
CA ALA A 85 -2.99 -11.91 -15.33
C ALA A 85 -1.83 -10.99 -14.90
N LEU A 86 -1.36 -11.11 -13.66
CA LEU A 86 -0.23 -10.32 -13.16
C LEU A 86 1.10 -10.79 -13.78
N GLU A 87 1.34 -12.09 -13.87
CA GLU A 87 2.54 -12.67 -14.50
C GLU A 87 2.59 -12.36 -16.00
N THR A 88 1.45 -12.38 -16.70
CA THR A 88 1.39 -11.98 -18.11
C THR A 88 1.70 -10.49 -18.31
N LEU A 89 1.27 -9.61 -17.40
CA LEU A 89 1.62 -8.19 -17.41
C LEU A 89 3.12 -7.97 -17.14
N PHE A 90 3.70 -8.69 -16.17
CA PHE A 90 5.15 -8.61 -15.91
C PHE A 90 5.97 -9.12 -17.09
N ALA A 91 5.55 -10.20 -17.74
CA ALA A 91 6.18 -10.71 -18.95
C ALA A 91 6.10 -9.70 -20.12
N ALA A 92 4.96 -9.01 -20.27
CA ALA A 92 4.80 -7.96 -21.28
C ALA A 92 5.70 -6.74 -21.01
N LEU A 93 5.86 -6.36 -19.74
CA LEU A 93 6.68 -5.21 -19.32
C LEU A 93 8.19 -5.50 -19.40
N ALA A 94 8.58 -6.76 -19.21
CA ALA A 94 9.97 -7.22 -19.36
C ALA A 94 10.42 -7.33 -20.83
N GLY A 95 9.46 -7.43 -21.76
CA GLY A 95 9.70 -7.56 -23.21
C GLY A 95 9.66 -6.26 -24.01
N SER A 96 9.36 -5.11 -23.38
CA SER A 96 9.32 -3.78 -24.01
C SER A 96 10.59 -2.98 -23.75
#